data_AF-B7PE16-F1
#
_entry.id   AF-B7PE16-F1
#
_cell.length_a   1.000
_cell.length_b   1.000
_cell.length_c   1.000
_cell.angle_alpha   90.00
_cell.angle_beta   90.00
_cell.angle_gamma   90.00
#
_symmetry.space_group_name_H-M   'P 1'
#
loop_
_entity.id
_entity.type
_entity.pdbx_description
1 polymer ?
#
loop_
_entity_poly.entity_id
_entity_poly.type
_entity_poly.pdbx_seq_one_letter_code
_entity_poly.pdbx_strand_id
1 'polypeptide(L)'
;MRRLLKSANLTPTFCDVITEISTRYGTKEDLTRELMEINPLTAKISKEEMPFLREEVMKEADRLWAEKEAGGSPLDYPVYIVRASKVI
;
A
#
# COMPACT_ATOMS: atom_id res chain seq x y z
N MET A 1 12.83 -3.86 -10.33
CA MET A 1 14.07 -3.34 -9.72
C MET A 1 15.36 -3.46 -10.52
N ARG A 2 15.69 -4.60 -11.16
CA ARG A 2 17.01 -4.79 -11.81
C ARG A 2 17.47 -3.67 -12.76
N ARG A 3 16.57 -3.18 -13.63
CA ARG A 3 16.88 -2.07 -14.55
C ARG A 3 17.19 -0.77 -13.81
N LEU A 4 16.46 -0.49 -12.73
CA LEU A 4 16.61 0.74 -11.93
C LEU A 4 17.93 0.75 -11.13
N LEU A 5 18.34 -0.40 -10.61
CA LEU A 5 19.65 -0.56 -9.98
C LEU A 5 20.78 -0.37 -11.00
N LYS A 6 20.63 -0.94 -12.20
CA LYS A 6 21.60 -0.79 -13.29
C LYS A 6 21.75 0.67 -13.71
N SER A 7 20.65 1.44 -13.84
CA SER A 7 20.73 2.88 -14.14
C SER A 7 21.41 3.69 -13.03
N ALA A 8 21.42 3.18 -11.80
CA ALA A 8 22.12 3.79 -10.68
C ALA A 8 23.57 3.29 -10.51
N ASN A 9 24.11 2.51 -11.46
CA ASN A 9 25.42 1.84 -11.36
C ASN A 9 25.56 0.96 -10.10
N LEU A 10 24.47 0.29 -9.72
CA LEU A 10 24.45 -0.65 -8.61
C LEU A 10 24.31 -2.09 -9.11
N THR A 11 25.11 -2.97 -8.54
CA THR A 11 25.03 -4.42 -8.76
C THR A 11 24.17 -5.03 -7.65
N PRO A 12 23.00 -5.62 -7.96
CA PRO A 12 22.20 -6.33 -6.96
C PRO A 12 22.97 -7.55 -6.45
N THR A 13 23.07 -7.68 -5.14
CA THR A 13 23.70 -8.82 -4.45
C THR A 13 22.68 -9.74 -3.81
N PHE A 14 21.48 -9.21 -3.52
CA PHE A 14 20.37 -9.95 -2.93
C PHE A 14 19.04 -9.37 -3.38
N CYS A 15 18.08 -10.24 -3.65
CA CYS A 15 16.71 -9.86 -3.94
C CYS A 15 15.80 -10.92 -3.32
N ASP A 16 14.89 -10.48 -2.47
CA ASP A 16 13.92 -11.34 -1.81
C ASP A 16 12.55 -10.65 -1.76
N VAL A 17 11.52 -11.45 -1.57
CA VAL A 17 10.14 -10.97 -1.42
C VAL A 17 9.61 -11.53 -0.11
N ILE A 18 9.32 -10.62 0.81
CA ILE A 18 8.63 -10.97 2.05
C ILE A 18 7.18 -10.50 1.95
N THR A 19 6.28 -11.15 2.67
CA THR A 19 4.94 -10.61 2.90
C THR A 19 5.00 -9.75 4.15
N GLU A 20 4.71 -8.46 4.01
CA GLU A 20 4.52 -7.59 5.17
C GLU A 20 3.14 -7.86 5.74
N ILE A 21 3.10 -8.32 6.99
CA ILE A 21 1.84 -8.54 7.71
C ILE A 21 1.38 -7.19 8.25
N SER A 22 0.23 -6.71 7.78
CA SER A 22 -0.21 -5.36 8.08
C SER A 22 -0.74 -5.24 9.52
N THR A 23 0.16 -4.92 10.44
CA THR A 23 -0.14 -4.55 11.83
C THR A 23 -0.39 -3.04 12.01
N ARG A 24 -0.30 -2.27 10.92
CA ARG A 24 -0.30 -0.80 10.94
C ARG A 24 -1.63 -0.16 11.36
N TYR A 25 -2.74 -0.86 11.18
CA TYR A 25 -4.08 -0.31 11.44
C TYR A 25 -4.63 -0.83 12.77
N GLY A 26 -4.70 0.07 13.76
CA GLY A 26 -5.27 -0.20 15.08
C GLY A 26 -6.79 -0.24 15.05
N THR A 27 -7.42 0.61 14.23
CA THR A 27 -8.88 0.63 14.03
C THR A 27 -9.26 0.73 12.55
N LYS A 28 -10.55 0.52 12.26
CA LYS A 28 -11.11 0.73 10.92
C LYS A 28 -10.99 2.19 10.48
N GLU A 29 -11.12 3.14 11.41
CA GLU A 29 -10.98 4.56 11.14
C GLU A 29 -9.56 4.92 10.69
N ASP A 30 -8.54 4.25 11.22
CA ASP A 30 -7.16 4.40 10.74
C ASP A 30 -7.03 3.95 9.28
N LEU A 31 -7.63 2.81 8.94
CA LEU A 31 -7.66 2.29 7.57
C LEU A 31 -8.40 3.24 6.63
N THR A 32 -9.61 3.68 6.98
CA THR A 32 -10.42 4.62 6.18
C THR A 32 -9.67 5.92 5.93
N ARG A 33 -8.99 6.45 6.95
CA ARG A 33 -8.20 7.68 6.83
C ARG A 33 -7.05 7.50 5.85
N GLU A 34 -6.27 6.43 5.98
CA GLU A 34 -5.15 6.16 5.07
C GLU A 34 -5.62 5.90 3.64
N LEU A 35 -6.68 5.10 3.46
CA LEU A 35 -7.27 4.87 2.13
C LEU A 35 -7.68 6.17 1.47
N MET A 36 -8.25 7.13 2.22
CA MET A 36 -8.57 8.44 1.69
C MET A 36 -7.30 9.25 1.33
N GLU A 37 -6.30 9.25 2.20
CA GLU A 37 -5.06 10.03 2.05
C GLU A 37 -4.24 9.61 0.83
N ILE A 38 -4.11 8.31 0.59
CA ILE A 38 -3.30 7.77 -0.52
C ILE A 38 -4.08 7.65 -1.82
N ASN A 39 -5.41 7.89 -1.81
CA ASN A 39 -6.22 7.72 -3.00
C ASN A 39 -5.92 8.82 -4.04
N PRO A 40 -5.39 8.47 -5.22
CA PRO A 40 -5.02 9.45 -6.23
C PRO A 40 -6.21 10.22 -6.83
N LEU A 41 -7.44 9.74 -6.62
CA LEU A 41 -8.65 10.44 -7.05
C LEU A 41 -8.89 11.72 -6.26
N THR A 42 -8.42 11.82 -5.02
CA THR A 42 -8.59 13.04 -4.19
C THR A 42 -8.04 14.30 -4.84
N ALA A 43 -7.01 14.17 -5.67
CA ALA A 43 -6.40 15.27 -6.42
C ALA A 43 -7.07 15.55 -7.77
N LYS A 44 -8.02 14.72 -8.21
CA LYS A 44 -8.57 14.73 -9.58
C LYS A 44 -10.06 15.01 -9.65
N ILE A 45 -10.80 14.73 -8.58
CA ILE A 45 -12.25 14.89 -8.54
C ILE A 45 -12.65 16.29 -8.05
N SER A 46 -13.86 16.71 -8.40
CA SER A 46 -14.42 17.97 -7.94
C SER A 46 -14.84 17.92 -6.46
N LYS A 47 -15.20 19.09 -5.90
CA LYS A 47 -15.75 19.16 -4.54
C LYS A 47 -17.11 18.46 -4.43
N GLU A 48 -17.90 18.51 -5.50
CA GLU A 48 -19.21 17.88 -5.60
C GLU A 48 -19.11 16.36 -5.71
N GLU A 49 -18.01 15.84 -6.27
CA GLU A 49 -17.73 14.40 -6.38
C GLU A 49 -17.11 13.80 -5.10
N MET A 50 -16.49 14.64 -4.26
CA MET A 50 -15.82 14.23 -3.03
C MET A 50 -16.68 13.40 -2.06
N PRO A 51 -17.99 13.68 -1.85
CA PRO A 51 -18.84 12.84 -1.02
C PRO A 51 -18.98 11.41 -1.56
N PHE A 52 -19.07 11.24 -2.88
CA PHE A 52 -19.17 9.91 -3.50
C PHE A 52 -17.88 9.11 -3.31
N LEU A 53 -16.71 9.76 -3.45
CA LEU A 53 -15.44 9.12 -3.14
C LEU A 53 -15.37 8.65 -1.68
N ARG A 54 -15.84 9.48 -0.73
CA ARG A 54 -15.86 9.11 0.70
C ARG A 54 -16.74 7.89 0.95
N GLU A 55 -17.91 7.82 0.32
CA GLU A 55 -18.80 6.67 0.44
C GLU A 55 -18.12 5.38 -0.05
N GLU A 56 -17.48 5.43 -1.23
CA GLU A 56 -16.77 4.27 -1.78
C GLU A 56 -15.57 3.86 -0.93
N VAL A 57 -14.81 4.83 -0.39
CA VAL A 57 -13.71 4.54 0.55
C VAL A 57 -14.23 3.89 1.84
N MET A 58 -15.36 4.34 2.37
CA MET A 58 -15.98 3.73 3.56
C MET A 58 -16.44 2.29 3.28
N LYS A 59 -17.09 2.03 2.13
CA LYS A 59 -17.49 0.67 1.73
C LYS A 59 -16.30 -0.27 1.61
N GLU A 60 -15.22 0.20 1.00
CA GLU A 60 -14.01 -0.60 0.85
C GLU A 60 -13.32 -0.83 2.20
N ALA A 61 -13.27 0.18 3.07
CA ALA A 61 -12.75 0.02 4.42
C ALA A 61 -13.57 -0.99 5.24
N ASP A 62 -14.91 -0.97 5.14
CA ASP A 62 -15.79 -1.95 5.78
C ASP A 62 -15.50 -3.37 5.27
N ARG A 63 -15.36 -3.53 3.94
CA ARG A 63 -15.06 -4.82 3.31
C ARG A 63 -13.72 -5.39 3.80
N LEU A 64 -12.66 -4.59 3.72
CA LEU A 64 -11.31 -4.97 4.13
C LEU A 64 -11.23 -5.28 5.63
N TRP A 65 -11.93 -4.49 6.45
CA TRP A 65 -11.95 -4.69 7.89
C TRP A 65 -12.70 -5.96 8.29
N ALA A 66 -13.86 -6.21 7.68
CA ALA A 66 -14.63 -7.44 7.93
C ALA A 66 -13.83 -8.69 7.54
N GLU A 67 -13.13 -8.66 6.40
CA GLU A 67 -12.27 -9.77 5.97
C GLU A 67 -11.09 -10.00 6.93
N LYS A 68 -10.48 -8.93 7.46
CA LYS A 68 -9.47 -9.02 8.52
C LYS A 68 -10.04 -9.64 9.81
N GLU A 69 -11.21 -9.19 10.25
CA GLU A 69 -11.86 -9.72 11.46
C GLU A 69 -12.28 -11.19 11.33
N ALA A 70 -12.57 -11.64 10.10
CA ALA A 70 -12.81 -13.04 9.77
C ALA A 70 -11.52 -13.90 9.76
N GLY A 71 -10.35 -13.32 10.05
CA GLY A 71 -9.06 -14.00 10.05
C GLY A 71 -8.37 -14.02 8.68
N GLY A 72 -8.89 -13.29 7.70
CA GLY A 72 -8.22 -13.06 6.43
C GLY A 72 -7.08 -12.05 6.54
N SER A 73 -6.32 -11.91 5.45
CA SER A 73 -5.16 -11.01 5.36
C SER A 73 -5.25 -10.02 4.17
N PRO A 74 -6.36 -9.30 4.00
CA PRO A 74 -6.58 -8.42 2.84
C PRO A 74 -5.66 -7.20 2.77
N LEU A 75 -4.97 -6.91 3.87
CA LEU A 75 -4.07 -5.77 4.01
C LEU A 75 -2.60 -6.18 3.94
N ASP A 76 -2.31 -7.47 3.81
CA ASP A 76 -0.94 -7.95 3.65
C ASP A 76 -0.47 -7.69 2.22
N TYR A 77 0.79 -7.25 2.07
CA TYR A 77 1.34 -6.92 0.75
C TYR A 77 2.79 -7.40 0.61
N PRO A 78 3.21 -7.77 -0.62
CA PRO A 78 4.59 -8.17 -0.85
C PRO A 78 5.51 -6.96 -0.79
N VAL A 79 6.62 -7.10 -0.07
CA VAL A 79 7.71 -6.14 0.00
C VAL A 79 8.96 -6.75 -0.61
N TYR A 80 9.51 -6.05 -1.62
CA TYR A 80 10.76 -6.44 -2.26
C TYR A 80 11.95 -5.91 -1.46
N ILE A 81 12.73 -6.80 -0.86
CA ILE A 81 13.99 -6.45 -0.20
C ILE A 81 15.12 -6.60 -1.21
N VAL A 82 15.80 -5.50 -1.50
CA VAL A 82 16.91 -5.49 -2.44
C VAL A 82 18.15 -4.97 -1.75
N ARG A 83 19.23 -5.77 -1.76
CA ARG A 83 20.57 -5.28 -1.44
C ARG A 83 21.37 -5.18 -2.73
N ALA A 84 22.07 -4.06 -2.86
CA ALA A 84 22.92 -3.80 -4.00
C ALA A 84 24.16 -3.04 -3.53
N SER A 85 25.26 -3.20 -4.24
CA SER A 85 26.52 -2.51 -3.96
C SER A 85 26.99 -1.76 -5.20
N LYS A 86 27.72 -0.68 -4.98
CA LYS A 86 28.53 -0.06 -6.01
C LYS A 86 29.85 -0.82 -6.08
N VAL A 87 30.24 -1.23 -7.28
CA VAL A 87 31.61 -1.71 -7.48
C VAL A 87 32.51 -0.49 -7.38
N ILE A 88 33.41 -0.48 -6.39
CA ILE A 88 34.41 0.58 -6.18
C ILE A 88 35.48 0.45 -7.26
#